data_AF-A0A3E2HRW2-F1
#
_entry.id   AF-A0A3E2HRW2-F1
#
_cell.length_a   1.000
_cell.length_b   1.000
_cell.length_c   1.000
_cell.angle_alpha   90.00
_cell.angle_beta   90.00
_cell.angle_gamma   90.00
#
_symmetry.space_group_name_H-M   'P 1'
#
loop_
_entity.id
_entity.type
_entity.pdbx_description
1 polymer ?
#
loop_
_entity_poly.entity_id
_entity_poly.type
_entity_poly.pdbx_seq_one_letter_code
_entity_poly.pdbx_strand_id
1 'polypeptide(L)'
;MSTTIDPRAQAGFANAAAYDAHRPSYPSEAVSSLLSHLNIAGKSGAHIVEVGKFTELLAAREERYEIIAVEPQADMRAQLKAKNLRGVTIIEGNAAGMNVEEGWADACVAAQARFATSSTIENLDTEKRENVKKQVLEVLSGGDVERNEKGELVLHGSTYHAWTSRI
;
A
#
# COMPACT_ATOMS: atom_id res chain seq x y z
N MET A 1 1.44 0.94 -20.28
CA MET A 1 1.09 2.27 -19.73
C MET A 1 2.33 2.86 -19.07
N SER A 2 2.54 4.18 -19.13
CA SER A 2 3.78 4.84 -18.69
C SER A 2 3.88 4.95 -17.16
N THR A 3 4.83 4.23 -16.56
CA THR A 3 5.27 4.30 -15.15
C THR A 3 6.12 5.55 -14.89
N THR A 4 5.69 6.70 -15.39
CA THR A 4 6.38 7.97 -15.14
C THR A 4 6.32 8.27 -13.64
N ILE A 5 7.50 8.41 -13.01
CA ILE A 5 7.69 8.74 -11.60
C ILE A 5 7.90 10.25 -11.49
N ASP A 6 7.26 10.91 -10.51
CA ASP A 6 7.49 12.33 -10.23
C ASP A 6 8.96 12.59 -9.86
N PRO A 7 9.63 13.59 -10.47
CA PRO A 7 11.03 13.89 -10.21
C PRO A 7 11.38 14.13 -8.73
N ARG A 8 10.45 14.66 -7.93
CA ARG A 8 10.67 14.89 -6.49
C ARG A 8 10.77 13.59 -5.72
N ALA A 9 9.92 12.62 -6.05
CA ALA A 9 10.03 11.30 -5.47
C ALA A 9 11.32 10.63 -5.96
N GLN A 10 11.64 10.71 -7.25
CA GLN A 10 12.90 10.14 -7.74
C GLN A 10 14.13 10.73 -7.02
N ALA A 11 14.14 12.04 -6.74
CA ALA A 11 15.18 12.67 -5.95
C ALA A 11 15.14 12.28 -4.45
N GLY A 12 13.96 12.24 -3.83
CA GLY A 12 13.79 11.93 -2.41
C GLY A 12 14.16 10.50 -2.04
N PHE A 13 14.06 9.56 -3.00
CA PHE A 13 14.40 8.15 -2.82
C PHE A 13 15.72 7.75 -3.52
N ALA A 14 16.51 8.71 -4.02
CA ALA A 14 17.76 8.46 -4.72
C ALA A 14 18.81 7.67 -3.90
N ASN A 15 18.73 7.73 -2.57
CA ASN A 15 19.51 6.87 -1.67
C ASN A 15 18.60 5.84 -0.99
N ALA A 16 18.11 4.88 -1.79
CA ALA A 16 17.18 3.84 -1.37
C ALA A 16 17.67 3.06 -0.14
N ALA A 17 18.95 2.69 -0.09
CA ALA A 17 19.53 1.94 1.01
C ALA A 17 19.51 2.73 2.33
N ALA A 18 19.95 3.98 2.31
CA ALA A 18 19.91 4.83 3.51
C ALA A 18 18.46 5.12 3.93
N TYR A 19 17.57 5.36 2.96
CA TYR A 19 16.16 5.60 3.24
C TYR A 19 15.48 4.40 3.91
N ASP A 20 15.68 3.20 3.35
CA ASP A 20 15.12 1.96 3.89
C ASP A 20 15.61 1.66 5.31
N ALA A 21 16.90 1.91 5.58
CA ALA A 21 17.50 1.69 6.90
C ALA A 21 16.96 2.63 8.00
N HIS A 22 16.56 3.86 7.66
CA HIS A 22 16.21 4.89 8.65
C HIS A 22 14.72 5.20 8.75
N ARG A 23 13.87 4.69 7.83
CA ARG A 23 12.43 4.96 7.85
C ARG A 23 11.73 4.25 9.03
N PRO A 24 11.07 4.97 9.96
CA PRO A 24 10.45 4.36 11.16
C PRO A 24 9.44 3.26 10.81
N SER A 25 9.54 2.10 11.45
CA SER A 25 8.59 0.99 11.27
C SER A 25 7.28 1.21 12.05
N TYR A 26 6.33 0.28 11.92
CA TYR A 26 5.04 0.33 12.62
C TYR A 26 5.06 -0.58 13.87
N PRO A 27 4.37 -0.17 14.97
CA PRO A 27 4.16 -1.05 16.12
C PRO A 27 3.39 -2.32 15.75
N SER A 28 3.74 -3.45 16.37
CA SER A 28 3.16 -4.76 16.08
C SER A 28 1.65 -4.84 16.34
N GLU A 29 1.17 -4.06 17.30
CA GLU A 29 -0.21 -3.94 17.74
C GLU A 29 -1.05 -3.21 16.67
N ALA A 30 -0.50 -2.17 16.06
CA ALA A 30 -1.15 -1.46 14.96
C ALA A 30 -1.29 -2.35 13.73
N VAL A 31 -0.25 -3.13 13.41
CA VAL A 31 -0.29 -4.13 12.33
C VAL A 31 -1.33 -5.21 12.63
N SER A 32 -1.31 -5.77 13.83
CA SER A 32 -2.25 -6.83 14.23
C SER A 32 -3.70 -6.33 14.23
N SER A 33 -3.94 -5.10 14.69
CA SER A 33 -5.25 -4.47 14.60
C SER A 33 -5.71 -4.36 13.15
N LEU A 34 -4.88 -3.83 12.24
CA LEU A 34 -5.23 -3.73 10.82
C LEU A 34 -5.61 -5.10 10.23
N LEU A 35 -4.78 -6.13 10.46
CA LEU A 35 -5.00 -7.47 9.92
C LEU A 35 -6.30 -8.12 10.45
N SER A 36 -6.65 -7.87 11.71
CA SER A 36 -7.91 -8.33 12.29
C SER A 36 -9.12 -7.67 11.62
N HIS A 37 -9.06 -6.37 11.36
CA HIS A 37 -10.15 -5.64 10.68
C HIS A 37 -10.27 -5.97 9.19
N LEU A 38 -9.16 -6.32 8.54
CA LEU A 38 -9.15 -6.90 7.20
C LEU A 38 -9.63 -8.37 7.19
N ASN A 39 -9.96 -8.95 8.36
CA ASN A 39 -10.36 -10.34 8.51
C ASN A 39 -9.34 -11.32 7.91
N ILE A 40 -8.05 -11.02 8.01
CA ILE A 40 -6.96 -11.90 7.55
C ILE A 40 -6.03 -12.34 8.68
N ALA A 41 -6.16 -11.76 9.87
CA ALA A 41 -5.46 -12.25 11.06
C ALA A 41 -5.78 -13.74 11.31
N GLY A 42 -4.74 -14.55 11.50
CA GLY A 42 -4.86 -16.00 11.67
C GLY A 42 -5.23 -16.80 10.41
N LYS A 43 -5.49 -16.16 9.26
CA LYS A 43 -5.75 -16.86 8.00
C LYS A 43 -4.44 -17.25 7.33
N SER A 44 -4.09 -18.53 7.45
CA SER A 44 -2.85 -19.04 6.86
C SER A 44 -2.88 -18.96 5.34
N GLY A 45 -1.83 -18.42 4.73
CA GLY A 45 -1.68 -18.37 3.28
C GLY A 45 -2.58 -17.37 2.54
N ALA A 46 -3.24 -16.43 3.24
CA ALA A 46 -4.05 -15.41 2.58
C ALA A 46 -3.22 -14.60 1.56
N HIS A 47 -3.83 -14.26 0.44
CA HIS A 47 -3.22 -13.49 -0.64
C HIS A 47 -3.34 -11.98 -0.38
N ILE A 48 -2.22 -11.26 -0.39
CA ILE A 48 -2.18 -9.84 -0.10
C ILE A 48 -1.47 -9.09 -1.22
N VAL A 49 -2.13 -8.07 -1.76
CA VAL A 49 -1.44 -7.04 -2.55
C VAL A 49 -1.03 -5.93 -1.61
N GLU A 50 0.26 -5.60 -1.58
CA GLU A 50 0.79 -4.50 -0.79
C GLU A 50 1.40 -3.44 -1.69
N VAL A 51 1.11 -2.18 -1.39
CA VAL A 51 1.69 -1.03 -2.08
C VAL A 51 2.25 -0.08 -1.03
N GLY A 52 3.59 -0.02 -0.93
CA GLY A 52 4.29 0.85 0.01
C GLY A 52 5.30 0.14 0.91
N LYS A 53 5.07 0.18 2.22
CA LYS A 53 6.07 -0.09 3.27
C LYS A 53 5.75 -1.27 4.19
N PHE A 54 4.62 -1.96 3.99
CA PHE A 54 4.17 -3.03 4.88
C PHE A 54 4.76 -4.41 4.54
N THR A 55 5.39 -4.60 3.37
CA THR A 55 5.86 -5.91 2.91
C THR A 55 6.61 -6.73 3.98
N GLU A 56 7.62 -6.16 4.65
CA GLU A 56 8.41 -6.87 5.67
C GLU A 56 7.58 -7.28 6.89
N LEU A 57 6.68 -6.39 7.33
CA LEU A 57 5.80 -6.63 8.47
C LEU A 57 4.81 -7.76 8.18
N LEU A 58 4.32 -7.83 6.94
CA LEU A 58 3.43 -8.90 6.46
C LEU A 58 4.20 -10.22 6.28
N ALA A 59 5.41 -10.18 5.72
CA ALA A 59 6.22 -11.39 5.47
C ALA A 59 6.71 -12.05 6.77
N ALA A 60 6.89 -11.27 7.85
CA ALA A 60 7.28 -11.76 9.16
C ALA A 60 6.17 -12.51 9.93
N ARG A 61 4.93 -12.49 9.41
CA ARG A 61 3.76 -13.06 10.06
C ARG A 61 3.78 -14.59 10.09
N GLU A 62 3.28 -15.15 11.18
CA GLU A 62 3.15 -16.61 11.35
C GLU A 62 2.12 -17.20 10.39
N GLU A 63 1.15 -16.39 9.94
CA GLU A 63 0.14 -16.74 8.94
C GLU A 63 0.74 -17.12 7.57
N ARG A 64 2.00 -16.79 7.29
CA ARG A 64 2.67 -17.16 6.02
C ARG A 64 1.90 -16.67 4.78
N TYR A 65 1.46 -15.42 4.77
CA TYR A 65 0.77 -14.81 3.64
C TYR A 65 1.54 -14.94 2.32
N GLU A 66 0.80 -14.99 1.21
CA GLU A 66 1.36 -14.83 -0.13
C GLU A 66 1.19 -13.38 -0.55
N ILE A 67 2.30 -12.68 -0.80
CA ILE A 67 2.32 -11.23 -0.91
C ILE A 67 2.81 -10.83 -2.29
N ILE A 68 2.03 -10.02 -3.00
CA ILE A 68 2.51 -9.25 -4.15
C ILE A 68 2.83 -7.84 -3.67
N ALA A 69 4.12 -7.51 -3.59
CA ALA A 69 4.61 -6.18 -3.29
C ALA A 69 4.78 -5.36 -4.57
N VAL A 70 3.99 -4.30 -4.72
CA VAL A 70 4.02 -3.38 -5.86
C VAL A 70 4.88 -2.18 -5.51
N GLU A 71 6.01 -2.02 -6.19
CA GLU A 71 6.94 -0.92 -5.94
C GLU A 71 7.36 -0.24 -7.26
N PRO A 72 7.08 1.06 -7.45
CA PRO A 72 7.38 1.77 -8.69
C PRO A 72 8.88 2.02 -8.91
N GLN A 73 9.68 2.19 -7.86
CA GLN A 73 11.10 2.56 -7.97
C GLN A 73 12.01 1.33 -8.08
N ALA A 74 12.83 1.29 -9.13
CA ALA A 74 13.73 0.15 -9.38
C ALA A 74 14.72 -0.12 -8.24
N ASP A 75 15.31 0.93 -7.66
CA ASP A 75 16.26 0.78 -6.56
C ASP A 75 15.60 0.27 -5.28
N MET A 76 14.39 0.74 -4.97
CA MET A 76 13.60 0.22 -3.85
C MET A 76 13.19 -1.24 -4.07
N ARG A 77 12.79 -1.62 -5.30
CA ARG A 77 12.57 -3.03 -5.66
C ARG A 77 13.83 -3.86 -5.43
N ALA A 78 15.00 -3.35 -5.81
CA ALA A 78 16.26 -4.07 -5.62
C ALA A 78 16.59 -4.27 -4.14
N GLN A 79 16.38 -3.25 -3.30
CA GLN A 79 16.52 -3.37 -1.84
C GLN A 79 15.58 -4.45 -1.28
N LEU A 80 14.31 -4.42 -1.66
CA LEU A 80 13.31 -5.37 -1.16
C LEU A 80 13.62 -6.82 -1.63
N LYS A 81 14.07 -6.99 -2.88
CA LYS A 81 14.53 -8.29 -3.41
C LYS A 81 15.72 -8.83 -2.63
N ALA A 82 16.69 -7.97 -2.29
CA ALA A 82 17.88 -8.36 -1.55
C ALA A 82 17.57 -8.91 -0.13
N LYS A 83 16.41 -8.56 0.43
CA LYS A 83 15.95 -9.08 1.74
C LYS A 83 15.50 -10.54 1.69
N ASN A 84 15.26 -11.11 0.51
CA ASN A 84 14.87 -12.51 0.31
C ASN A 84 13.69 -12.94 1.22
N LEU A 85 12.66 -12.10 1.29
CA LEU A 85 11.50 -12.32 2.15
C LEU A 85 10.68 -13.51 1.66
N ARG A 86 10.26 -14.35 2.59
CA ARG A 86 9.46 -15.55 2.30
C ARG A 86 8.05 -15.16 1.86
N GLY A 87 7.55 -15.80 0.80
CA GLY A 87 6.18 -15.60 0.31
C GLY A 87 5.96 -14.27 -0.39
N VAL A 88 7.02 -13.53 -0.75
CA VAL A 88 6.92 -12.21 -1.38
C VAL A 88 7.32 -12.27 -2.85
N THR A 89 6.40 -11.87 -3.73
CA THR A 89 6.65 -11.57 -5.14
C THR A 89 6.70 -10.06 -5.33
N ILE A 90 7.76 -9.54 -5.96
CA ILE A 90 7.97 -8.09 -6.11
C ILE A 90 7.81 -7.71 -7.57
N ILE A 91 6.86 -6.82 -7.87
CA ILE A 91 6.56 -6.37 -9.23
C ILE A 91 6.71 -4.86 -9.39
N GLU A 92 6.98 -4.43 -10.62
CA GLU A 92 6.93 -3.03 -10.99
C GLU A 92 5.47 -2.60 -11.18
N GLY A 93 5.09 -1.51 -10.53
CA GLY A 93 3.78 -0.92 -10.68
C GLY A 93 3.56 0.22 -9.70
N ASN A 94 2.36 0.78 -9.72
CA ASN A 94 1.89 1.75 -8.72
C ASN A 94 0.39 1.56 -8.51
N ALA A 95 -0.24 2.37 -7.66
CA ALA A 95 -1.67 2.24 -7.36
C ALA A 95 -2.59 2.41 -8.59
N ALA A 96 -2.14 3.08 -9.66
CA ALA A 96 -2.89 3.23 -10.90
C ALA A 96 -2.66 2.10 -11.91
N GLY A 97 -1.69 1.21 -11.65
CA GLY A 97 -1.30 0.12 -12.56
C GLY A 97 -0.42 -0.89 -11.85
N MET A 98 -1.05 -1.88 -11.22
CA MET A 98 -0.37 -2.93 -10.46
C MET A 98 -0.10 -4.20 -11.29
N ASN A 99 -0.85 -4.43 -12.38
CA ASN A 99 -0.81 -5.68 -13.17
C ASN A 99 -1.03 -6.96 -12.33
N VAL A 100 -1.92 -6.88 -11.34
CA VAL A 100 -2.40 -8.05 -10.58
C VAL A 100 -3.72 -8.51 -11.16
N GLU A 101 -3.92 -9.82 -11.26
CA GLU A 101 -5.18 -10.42 -11.73
C GLU A 101 -6.35 -10.03 -10.82
N GLU A 102 -7.49 -9.73 -11.44
CA GLU A 102 -8.71 -9.40 -10.70
C GLU A 102 -9.16 -10.57 -9.82
N GLY A 103 -9.54 -10.27 -8.57
CA GLY A 103 -9.97 -11.29 -7.62
C GLY A 103 -8.84 -12.13 -6.99
N TRP A 104 -7.57 -11.85 -7.31
CA TRP A 104 -6.44 -12.62 -6.75
C TRP A 104 -6.26 -12.42 -5.23
N ALA A 105 -6.51 -11.22 -4.71
CA ALA A 105 -6.17 -10.84 -3.35
C ALA A 105 -7.34 -10.98 -2.36
N ASP A 106 -7.07 -11.54 -1.18
CA ASP A 106 -7.98 -11.50 -0.03
C ASP A 106 -7.97 -10.12 0.64
N ALA A 107 -6.85 -9.39 0.53
CA ALA A 107 -6.71 -8.02 1.03
C ALA A 107 -5.75 -7.18 0.18
N CYS A 108 -6.01 -5.86 0.14
CA CYS A 108 -5.09 -4.88 -0.43
C CYS A 108 -4.67 -3.89 0.67
N VAL A 109 -3.35 -3.74 0.87
CA VAL A 109 -2.77 -2.87 1.90
C VAL A 109 -1.97 -1.76 1.23
N ALA A 110 -2.38 -0.51 1.43
CA ALA A 110 -1.64 0.67 0.99
C ALA A 110 -1.00 1.38 2.21
N ALA A 111 0.30 1.18 2.41
CA ALA A 111 1.02 1.73 3.55
C ALA A 111 1.75 3.03 3.21
N GLN A 112 1.73 3.99 4.14
CA GLN A 112 2.23 5.35 3.92
C GLN A 112 1.58 6.08 2.72
N ALA A 113 0.34 5.71 2.38
CA ALA A 113 -0.45 6.30 1.30
C ALA A 113 -1.09 7.65 1.69
N ARG A 114 -0.33 8.74 1.61
CA ARG A 114 -0.86 10.11 1.54
C ARG A 114 -0.93 10.58 0.09
N PHE A 115 -2.07 11.14 -0.33
CA PHE A 115 -2.26 11.72 -1.67
C PHE A 115 -1.21 12.76 -2.09
N ALA A 116 -0.57 13.41 -1.12
CA ALA A 116 0.43 14.45 -1.35
C ALA A 116 1.88 14.07 -1.01
N THR A 117 2.13 12.91 -0.38
CA THR A 117 3.48 12.54 0.14
C THR A 117 3.80 11.04 0.13
N SER A 118 2.95 10.20 -0.48
CA SER A 118 3.26 8.79 -0.70
C SER A 118 3.90 8.61 -2.06
N SER A 119 5.06 7.96 -2.14
CA SER A 119 5.66 7.58 -3.43
C SER A 119 4.65 6.90 -4.36
N THR A 120 3.74 6.09 -3.84
CA THR A 120 2.72 5.37 -4.63
C THR A 120 1.74 6.27 -5.39
N ILE A 121 1.40 7.45 -4.86
CA ILE A 121 0.43 8.40 -5.45
C ILE A 121 1.14 9.66 -5.98
N GLU A 122 2.19 10.11 -5.27
CA GLU A 122 3.03 11.24 -5.64
C GLU A 122 3.81 10.98 -6.92
N ASN A 123 4.14 9.73 -7.22
CA ASN A 123 4.81 9.40 -8.48
C ASN A 123 3.94 9.65 -9.71
N LEU A 124 2.62 9.73 -9.56
CA LEU A 124 1.75 10.03 -10.69
C LEU A 124 1.97 11.48 -11.12
N ASP A 125 2.13 11.70 -12.42
CA ASP A 125 2.02 13.04 -12.98
C ASP A 125 0.68 13.69 -12.57
N THR A 126 0.63 15.03 -12.55
CA THR A 126 -0.52 15.78 -12.02
C THR A 126 -1.83 15.32 -12.67
N GLU A 127 -1.82 15.04 -13.97
CA GLU A 127 -2.99 14.58 -14.71
C GLU A 127 -3.45 13.20 -14.25
N LYS A 128 -2.54 12.22 -14.14
CA LYS A 128 -2.84 10.88 -13.62
C LYS A 128 -3.31 10.90 -12.18
N ARG A 129 -2.72 11.75 -11.34
CA ARG A 129 -3.15 11.89 -9.93
C ARG A 129 -4.59 12.42 -9.84
N GLU A 130 -4.91 13.44 -10.63
CA GLU A 130 -6.29 13.94 -10.71
C GLU A 130 -7.23 12.90 -11.32
N ASN A 131 -6.78 12.08 -12.27
CA ASN A 131 -7.57 10.99 -12.83
C ASN A 131 -7.83 9.86 -11.82
N VAL A 132 -6.83 9.43 -11.05
CA VAL A 132 -7.03 8.47 -9.95
C VAL A 132 -8.01 9.02 -8.92
N LYS A 133 -7.86 10.30 -8.56
CA LYS A 133 -8.82 10.97 -7.66
C LYS A 133 -10.24 10.98 -8.24
N LYS A 134 -10.39 11.30 -9.53
CA LYS A 134 -11.70 11.25 -10.21
C LYS A 134 -12.28 9.85 -10.22
N GLN A 135 -11.50 8.83 -10.57
CA GLN A 135 -11.93 7.43 -10.57
C GLN A 135 -12.37 6.97 -9.19
N VAL A 136 -11.58 7.27 -8.15
CA VAL A 136 -11.96 6.96 -6.76
C VAL A 136 -13.28 7.66 -6.40
N LEU A 137 -13.42 8.96 -6.70
CA LEU A 137 -14.64 9.71 -6.41
C LEU A 137 -15.86 9.21 -7.21
N GLU A 138 -15.66 8.79 -8.45
CA GLU A 138 -16.68 8.21 -9.32
C GLU A 138 -17.16 6.87 -8.78
N VAL A 139 -16.24 5.96 -8.41
CA VAL A 139 -16.57 4.69 -7.74
C VAL A 139 -17.33 4.96 -6.45
N LEU A 140 -16.87 5.89 -5.61
CA LEU A 140 -17.57 6.28 -4.37
C LEU A 140 -18.93 6.94 -4.63
N SER A 141 -19.21 7.42 -5.84
CA SER A 141 -20.50 8.00 -6.24
C SER A 141 -21.43 6.99 -6.93
N GLY A 142 -20.99 5.75 -7.12
CA GLY A 142 -21.78 4.67 -7.73
C GLY A 142 -23.06 4.35 -6.96
N GLY A 143 -24.08 3.86 -7.68
CA GLY A 143 -25.39 3.52 -7.10
C GLY A 143 -25.38 2.23 -6.26
N ASP A 144 -24.31 1.45 -6.37
CA ASP A 144 -24.01 0.24 -5.61
C ASP A 144 -23.27 0.52 -4.30
N VAL A 145 -22.90 1.77 -4.03
CA VAL A 145 -22.21 2.15 -2.79
C VAL A 145 -23.21 2.34 -1.65
N GLU A 146 -23.01 1.61 -0.57
CA GLU A 146 -23.83 1.68 0.63
C GLU A 146 -23.75 3.09 1.27
N ARG A 147 -24.91 3.64 1.63
CA ARG A 147 -25.05 4.95 2.30
C ARG A 147 -25.90 4.83 3.56
N ASN A 148 -25.56 5.60 4.58
CA ASN A 148 -26.33 5.65 5.82
C ASN A 148 -27.60 6.51 5.64
N GLU A 149 -28.43 6.59 6.68
CA GLU A 149 -29.69 7.37 6.67
C GLU A 149 -29.50 8.88 6.36
N LYS A 150 -28.28 9.40 6.51
CA LYS A 150 -27.92 10.80 6.19
C LYS A 150 -27.40 10.97 4.76
N GLY A 151 -27.34 9.90 3.98
CA GLY A 151 -26.78 9.90 2.62
C GLY A 151 -25.25 9.90 2.56
N GLU A 152 -24.58 9.71 3.70
CA GLU A 152 -23.12 9.60 3.79
C GLU A 152 -22.67 8.20 3.40
N LEU A 153 -21.47 8.07 2.82
CA LEU A 153 -20.89 6.78 2.44
C LEU A 153 -20.66 5.92 3.70
N VAL A 154 -21.17 4.69 3.69
CA VAL A 154 -20.85 3.71 4.74
C VAL A 154 -19.42 3.23 4.49
N LEU A 155 -18.50 3.72 5.32
CA LEU A 155 -17.12 3.28 5.29
C LEU A 155 -16.99 2.00 6.13
N HIS A 156 -16.82 0.85 5.47
CA HIS A 156 -16.33 -0.38 6.12
C HIS A 156 -14.82 -0.28 6.33
N GLY A 157 -14.39 0.72 7.11
CA GLY A 157 -12.99 1.05 7.31
C GLY A 157 -12.81 1.81 8.60
N SER A 158 -11.84 1.38 9.39
CA SER A 158 -11.42 2.09 10.60
C SER A 158 -10.17 2.91 10.27
N THR A 159 -10.25 4.23 10.47
CA THR A 159 -9.08 5.11 10.39
C THR A 159 -8.37 5.11 11.73
N TYR A 160 -7.17 4.53 11.78
CA TYR A 160 -6.33 4.56 12.98
C TYR A 160 -5.30 5.68 12.87
N HIS A 161 -5.37 6.63 13.80
CA HIS A 161 -4.30 7.60 14.01
C HIS A 161 -3.40 7.07 15.14
N ALA A 162 -2.19 6.65 14.78
CA ALA A 162 -1.15 6.36 15.75
C ALA A 162 -0.05 7.42 15.63
N TRP A 163 0.35 7.99 16.76
CA TRP A 163 1.54 8.83 16.87
C TRP A 163 2.47 8.21 17.92
N THR A 164 3.76 8.26 17.67
CA THR A 164 4.78 7.96 18.68
C THR A 164 5.40 9.30 19.10
N SER A 165 5.40 9.62 20.39
CA SER A 165 6.31 10.65 20.90
C SER A 165 7.76 10.20 20.71
N ARG A 166 8.69 11.15 20.55
CA ARG A 166 10.14 10.85 20.44
C ARG A 166 10.58 9.88 21.54
N ILE A 167 11.42 8.93 21.16
CA ILE A 167 12.31 8.18 22.06
C ILE A 167 13.35 9.16 22.61
#